data_AF-A0A9W3C1R8-F1
#
_entry.id   AF-A0A9W3C1R8-F1
#
_cell.length_a   1.000
_cell.length_b   1.000
_cell.length_c   1.000
_cell.angle_alpha   90.00
_cell.angle_beta   90.00
_cell.angle_gamma   90.00
#
_symmetry.space_group_name_H-M   'P 1'
#
loop_
_entity.id
_entity.type
_entity.pdbx_description
1 polymer ?
#
loop_
_entity_poly.entity_id
_entity_poly.type
_entity_poly.pdbx_seq_one_letter_code
_entity_poly.pdbx_strand_id
1 'polypeptide(L)'
;MGIKLNDTVEKVLKHHRIRRHRQEIFNTIEKEITTLRQRGVSQTEDVRLWKAGESNYRAEFSSKATWKLLRVEQAKVDWHKGIWFPYSTPRYSFMAWVAAQNRLPTG
;
A
#
# COMPACT_ATOMS: atom_id res chain seq x y z
N MET A 1 -22.92 17.41 -7.94
CA MET A 1 -21.63 18.14 -7.94
C MET A 1 -21.17 18.54 -9.34
N GLY A 2 -21.47 17.80 -10.42
CA GLY A 2 -21.03 18.18 -11.78
C GLY A 2 -19.59 17.78 -12.10
N ILE A 3 -18.94 17.05 -11.18
CA ILE A 3 -17.67 16.36 -11.37
C ILE A 3 -17.99 14.98 -11.94
N LYS A 4 -17.36 14.59 -13.04
CA LYS A 4 -17.53 13.27 -13.66
C LYS A 4 -16.66 12.25 -12.94
N LEU A 5 -17.03 10.96 -13.04
CA LEU A 5 -16.27 9.87 -12.42
C LEU A 5 -14.80 9.81 -12.86
N ASN A 6 -14.52 10.17 -14.12
CA ASN A 6 -13.18 10.13 -14.72
C ASN A 6 -12.48 11.49 -14.70
N ASP A 7 -12.99 12.48 -13.97
CA ASP A 7 -12.30 13.77 -13.84
C ASP A 7 -11.10 13.64 -12.92
N THR A 8 -9.96 14.21 -13.32
CA THR A 8 -8.77 14.27 -12.49
C THR A 8 -8.90 15.38 -11.43
N VAL A 9 -8.20 15.20 -10.31
CA VAL A 9 -8.13 16.23 -9.24
C VAL A 9 -7.61 17.55 -9.80
N GLU A 10 -6.59 17.51 -10.65
CA GLU A 10 -6.05 18.71 -11.32
C GLU A 10 -7.13 19.46 -12.13
N LYS A 11 -7.90 18.74 -12.95
CA LYS A 11 -8.97 19.34 -13.76
C LYS A 11 -10.02 20.01 -12.88
N VAL A 12 -10.42 19.35 -11.79
CA VAL A 12 -11.37 19.88 -10.81
C VAL A 12 -10.79 21.14 -10.16
N LEU A 13 -9.55 21.11 -9.67
CA LEU A 13 -8.94 22.27 -9.03
C LEU A 13 -8.87 23.48 -9.97
N LYS A 14 -8.61 23.30 -11.28
CA LYS A 14 -8.52 24.40 -12.26
C LYS A 14 -9.88 24.95 -12.70
N HIS A 15 -10.87 24.10 -12.96
CA HIS A 15 -12.08 24.50 -13.69
C HIS A 15 -13.38 24.38 -12.90
N HIS A 16 -13.38 23.69 -11.75
CA HIS A 16 -14.61 23.42 -11.00
C HIS A 16 -15.19 24.71 -10.41
N ARG A 17 -16.51 24.85 -10.52
CA ARG A 17 -17.28 26.01 -10.05
C ARG A 17 -18.14 25.59 -8.87
N ILE A 18 -17.85 26.17 -7.72
CA ILE A 18 -18.47 25.83 -6.43
C ILE A 18 -19.98 26.05 -6.48
N ARG A 19 -20.73 25.15 -5.84
CA ARG A 19 -22.18 25.26 -5.65
C ARG A 19 -22.55 24.88 -4.22
N ARG A 20 -23.67 25.42 -3.73
CA ARG A 20 -24.24 24.99 -2.46
C ARG A 20 -25.13 23.78 -2.69
N HIS A 21 -24.96 22.77 -1.84
CA HIS A 21 -25.70 21.51 -1.91
C HIS A 21 -26.60 21.36 -0.69
N ARG A 22 -27.70 20.63 -0.86
CA ARG A 22 -28.61 20.28 0.24
C ARG A 22 -27.98 19.29 1.22
N GLN A 23 -27.13 18.39 0.72
CA GLN A 23 -26.41 17.42 1.54
C GLN A 23 -25.08 18.01 2.01
N GLU A 24 -24.82 17.90 3.30
CA GLU A 24 -23.62 18.47 3.93
C GLU A 24 -22.32 17.87 3.41
N ILE A 25 -22.27 16.58 3.10
CA ILE A 25 -21.05 15.93 2.58
C ILE A 25 -20.54 16.63 1.31
N PHE A 26 -21.43 17.07 0.42
CA PHE A 26 -21.03 17.80 -0.77
C PHE A 26 -20.56 19.23 -0.46
N ASN A 27 -21.15 19.89 0.55
CA ASN A 27 -20.66 21.19 1.01
C ASN A 27 -19.26 21.07 1.63
N THR A 28 -18.98 19.98 2.36
CA THR A 28 -17.65 19.69 2.91
C THR A 28 -16.64 19.46 1.78
N ILE A 29 -16.99 18.67 0.77
CA ILE A 29 -16.12 18.44 -0.40
C ILE A 29 -15.81 19.76 -1.13
N GLU A 30 -16.81 20.63 -1.34
CA GLU A 30 -16.61 21.94 -1.96
C GLU A 30 -15.66 22.84 -1.15
N LYS A 31 -15.76 22.81 0.19
CA LYS A 31 -14.80 23.50 1.08
C LYS A 31 -13.39 22.95 0.90
N GLU A 32 -13.20 21.63 0.88
CA GLU A 32 -11.89 21.01 0.67
C GLU A 32 -11.30 21.32 -0.71
N ILE A 33 -12.11 21.34 -1.78
CA ILE A 33 -11.64 21.77 -3.11
C ILE A 33 -11.13 23.22 -3.05
N THR A 34 -11.82 24.09 -2.30
CA THR A 34 -11.43 25.50 -2.14
C THR A 34 -10.13 25.64 -1.35
N THR A 35 -9.96 24.90 -0.24
CA THR A 35 -8.72 24.93 0.56
C THR A 35 -7.53 24.44 -0.25
N LEU A 36 -7.68 23.36 -1.03
CA LEU A 36 -6.62 22.84 -1.90
C LEU A 36 -6.24 23.83 -3.02
N ARG A 37 -7.22 24.53 -3.60
CA ARG A 37 -6.96 25.57 -4.60
C ARG A 37 -6.15 26.73 -4.01
N GLN A 38 -6.49 27.18 -2.80
CA GLN A 38 -5.75 28.24 -2.09
C GLN A 38 -4.32 27.84 -1.76
N ARG A 39 -4.08 26.56 -1.47
CA ARG A 39 -2.74 26.01 -1.21
C ARG A 39 -1.87 25.88 -2.47
N GLY A 40 -2.41 26.09 -3.66
CA GLY A 40 -1.64 26.01 -4.91
C GLY A 40 -1.24 24.60 -5.34
N VAL A 41 -1.90 23.55 -4.82
CA VAL A 41 -1.53 22.13 -5.05
C VAL A 41 -1.51 21.77 -6.54
N SER A 42 -2.31 22.42 -7.38
CA SER A 42 -2.33 22.17 -8.83
C SER A 42 -1.10 22.71 -9.58
N GLN A 43 -0.23 23.48 -8.94
CA GLN A 43 0.99 24.04 -9.55
C GLN A 43 2.23 23.16 -9.34
N THR A 44 2.15 22.21 -8.39
CA THR A 44 3.24 21.27 -8.12
C THR A 44 3.05 19.99 -8.93
N GLU A 45 4.14 19.41 -9.39
CA GLU A 45 4.11 18.09 -10.06
C GLU A 45 3.78 16.97 -9.06
N ASP A 46 3.06 15.96 -9.54
CA ASP A 46 2.75 14.77 -8.75
C ASP A 46 4.02 13.97 -8.46
N VAL A 47 4.24 13.63 -7.18
CA VAL A 47 5.36 12.80 -6.75
C VAL A 47 4.89 11.37 -6.49
N ARG A 48 5.57 10.41 -7.13
CA ARG A 48 5.34 8.99 -6.88
C ARG A 48 6.02 8.57 -5.59
N LEU A 49 5.25 8.05 -4.64
CA LEU A 49 5.77 7.53 -3.39
C LEU A 49 5.41 6.05 -3.20
N TRP A 50 6.37 5.26 -2.76
CA TRP A 50 6.23 3.87 -2.38
C TRP A 50 5.84 3.74 -0.91
N LYS A 51 4.80 2.94 -0.63
CA LYS A 51 4.44 2.60 0.74
C LYS A 51 5.55 1.72 1.35
N ALA A 52 6.12 2.16 2.46
CA ALA A 52 7.22 1.49 3.15
C ALA A 52 6.87 1.07 4.60
N GLY A 53 5.61 1.23 4.99
CA GLY A 53 5.06 0.91 6.31
C GLY A 53 3.57 1.28 6.38
N GLU A 54 2.98 1.24 7.57
CA GLU A 54 1.55 1.54 7.75
C GLU A 54 1.20 2.98 7.34
N SER A 55 2.03 3.94 7.75
CA SER A 55 1.90 5.37 7.45
C SER A 55 3.16 6.00 6.83
N ASN A 56 4.11 5.19 6.36
CA ASN A 56 5.38 5.66 5.80
C ASN A 56 5.40 5.54 4.27
N TYR A 57 5.74 6.63 3.60
CA TYR A 57 5.84 6.73 2.16
C TYR A 57 7.22 7.30 1.77
N ARG A 58 7.86 6.70 0.77
CA ARG A 58 9.23 7.05 0.35
C ARG A 58 9.32 7.23 -1.15
N ALA A 59 10.21 8.09 -1.63
CA ALA A 59 10.45 8.24 -3.08
C ALA A 59 11.11 7.00 -3.71
N GLU A 60 11.89 6.25 -2.92
CA GLU A 60 12.62 5.08 -3.38
C GLU A 60 11.88 3.76 -3.11
N PHE A 61 12.02 2.83 -4.05
CA PHE A 61 11.52 1.47 -3.89
C PHE A 61 12.42 0.64 -2.99
N SER A 62 11.82 -0.17 -2.11
CA SER A 62 12.55 -1.13 -1.30
C SER A 62 11.86 -2.49 -1.36
N SER A 63 12.49 -3.47 -1.99
CA SER A 63 12.00 -4.85 -2.04
C SER A 63 11.73 -5.41 -0.64
N LYS A 64 12.58 -5.05 0.34
CA LYS A 64 12.42 -5.45 1.74
C LYS A 64 11.17 -4.85 2.38
N ALA A 65 10.91 -3.57 2.17
CA ALA A 65 9.73 -2.91 2.73
C ALA A 65 8.45 -3.44 2.08
N THR A 66 8.44 -3.56 0.76
CA THR A 66 7.33 -4.15 -0.01
C THR A 66 7.06 -5.59 0.43
N TRP A 67 8.10 -6.41 0.60
CA TRP A 67 7.94 -7.80 1.07
C TRP A 67 7.32 -7.88 2.46
N LYS A 68 7.71 -6.98 3.37
CA LYS A 68 7.11 -6.89 4.71
C LYS A 68 5.63 -6.50 4.67
N LEU A 69 5.22 -5.66 3.72
CA LEU A 69 3.82 -5.26 3.56
C LEU A 69 2.96 -6.37 2.93
N LEU A 70 3.54 -7.16 2.02
CA LEU A 70 2.82 -8.24 1.33
C LEU A 70 2.70 -9.50 2.20
N ARG A 71 3.70 -9.81 3.02
CA ARG A 71 3.66 -11.00 3.87
C ARG A 71 2.74 -10.79 5.07
N VAL A 72 2.03 -11.85 5.45
CA VAL A 72 1.49 -11.96 6.80
C VAL A 72 2.63 -12.44 7.71
N GLU A 73 3.04 -11.61 8.66
CA GLU A 73 4.07 -11.99 9.62
C GLU A 73 3.55 -13.09 10.54
N GLN A 74 4.21 -14.25 10.46
CA GLN A 74 3.98 -15.38 11.37
C GLN A 74 5.02 -15.36 12.48
N ALA A 75 4.65 -15.90 13.64
CA ALA A 75 5.58 -16.10 14.74
C ALA A 75 6.79 -16.93 14.28
N LYS A 76 7.98 -16.58 14.78
CA LYS A 76 9.16 -17.41 14.54
C LYS A 76 8.97 -18.73 15.28
N VAL A 77 9.14 -19.82 14.56
CA VAL A 77 9.08 -21.19 15.09
C VAL A 77 10.46 -21.65 15.51
N ASP A 78 10.59 -22.32 16.65
CA ASP A 78 11.91 -22.69 17.19
C ASP A 78 12.69 -23.63 16.27
N TRP A 79 11.99 -24.51 15.56
CA TRP A 79 12.59 -25.47 14.65
C TRP A 79 13.22 -24.86 13.38
N HIS A 80 12.98 -23.59 13.05
CA HIS A 80 13.46 -23.01 11.78
C HIS A 80 14.99 -23.08 11.63
N LYS A 81 15.74 -22.93 12.74
CA LYS A 81 17.21 -22.99 12.74
C LYS A 81 17.74 -24.40 12.44
N GLY A 82 17.02 -25.44 12.85
CA GLY A 82 17.38 -26.82 12.57
C GLY A 82 17.14 -27.22 11.11
N ILE A 83 16.28 -26.48 10.40
CA ILE A 83 15.97 -26.73 8.98
C ILE A 83 16.86 -25.88 8.07
N TRP A 84 17.04 -24.60 8.42
CA TRP A 84 17.76 -23.61 7.62
C TRP A 84 19.11 -23.24 8.26
N PHE A 85 19.99 -24.21 8.47
CA PHE A 85 21.34 -23.99 9.00
C PHE A 85 22.36 -23.77 7.87
N PRO A 86 23.51 -23.12 8.15
CA PRO A 86 24.59 -22.97 7.18
C PRO A 86 25.05 -24.34 6.63
N TYR A 87 25.37 -24.42 5.33
CA TYR A 87 25.77 -25.67 4.66
C TYR A 87 24.70 -26.76 4.59
N SER A 88 23.44 -26.46 4.96
CA SER A 88 22.33 -27.38 4.72
C SER A 88 22.11 -27.60 3.22
N THR A 89 21.80 -28.84 2.83
CA THR A 89 21.44 -29.15 1.45
C THR A 89 19.99 -28.69 1.20
N PRO A 90 19.73 -27.76 0.26
CA PRO A 90 18.41 -27.17 0.06
C PRO A 90 17.29 -28.19 -0.15
N ARG A 91 17.59 -29.30 -0.85
CA ARG A 91 16.66 -30.41 -1.07
C ARG A 91 16.17 -31.03 0.25
N TYR A 92 17.07 -31.30 1.19
CA TYR A 92 16.71 -31.92 2.47
C TYR A 92 16.03 -30.92 3.40
N SER A 93 16.48 -29.67 3.43
CA SER A 93 15.82 -28.60 4.20
C SER A 93 14.39 -28.37 3.75
N PHE A 94 14.13 -28.39 2.43
CA PHE A 94 12.77 -28.27 1.90
C PHE A 94 11.88 -29.43 2.33
N MET A 95 12.37 -30.67 2.23
CA MET A 95 11.59 -31.85 2.66
C MET A 95 11.31 -31.83 4.16
N ALA A 96 12.31 -31.49 4.98
CA ALA A 96 12.16 -31.34 6.43
C ALA A 96 11.16 -30.23 6.79
N TRP A 97 11.15 -29.12 6.04
CA TRP A 97 10.19 -28.02 6.22
C TRP A 97 8.75 -28.45 5.92
N VAL A 98 8.52 -29.17 4.81
CA VAL A 98 7.21 -29.71 4.46
C VAL A 98 6.74 -30.73 5.51
N ALA A 99 7.65 -31.59 5.98
CA ALA A 99 7.38 -32.54 7.05
C ALA A 99 7.00 -31.85 8.37
N ALA A 100 7.77 -30.83 8.80
CA ALA A 100 7.48 -30.04 10.00
C ALA A 100 6.13 -29.30 9.94
N GLN A 101 5.63 -29.04 8.72
CA GLN A 101 4.30 -28.46 8.51
C GLN A 101 3.18 -29.50 8.38
N ASN A 102 3.47 -30.80 8.50
CA ASN A 102 2.53 -31.90 8.24
C ASN A 102 1.89 -31.80 6.84
N ARG A 103 2.67 -31.37 5.84
CA ARG A 103 2.22 -31.18 4.45
C ARG A 103 2.77 -32.23 3.49
N LEU A 104 3.24 -33.36 4.01
CA LEU A 104 3.68 -34.47 3.17
C LEU A 104 2.44 -35.10 2.49
N PRO A 105 2.53 -35.41 1.19
CA PRO A 105 1.46 -36.14 0.52
C PRO A 105 1.32 -37.52 1.15
N THR A 106 0.15 -37.78 1.71
CA THR A 106 -0.28 -39.13 2.10
C THR A 106 -1.03 -39.66 0.89
N GLY A 107 -0.43 -40.65 0.22
CA GLY A 107 -1.04 -41.35 -0.91
C GLY A 107 -2.19 -42.24 -0.49
#